data_AF-A0A8J6M5G8-F1
#
_entry.id   AF-A0A8J6M5G8-F1
#
_cell.length_a   1.000
_cell.length_b   1.000
_cell.length_c   1.000
_cell.angle_alpha   90.00
_cell.angle_beta   90.00
_cell.angle_gamma   90.00
#
_symmetry.space_group_name_H-M   'P 1'
#
loop_
_entity.id
_entity.type
_entity.pdbx_description
1 polymer ?
#
loop_
_entity_poly.entity_id
_entity_poly.type
_entity_poly.pdbx_seq_one_letter_code
_entity_poly.pdbx_strand_id
1 'polypeptide(L)' 'MRKSQGTEDNSGDFNRYPDVETLTMADADVTLKGADGRFTLALWQKDGFSYSLNLSQGQNIESWVEILCSVK' A
#
# COMPACT_ATOMS: atom_id res chain seq x y z
N MET A 1 7.32 -4.15 5.97
CA MET A 1 7.44 -3.35 4.74
C MET A 1 8.54 -3.94 3.87
N ARG A 2 8.36 -3.95 2.55
CA ARG A 2 9.40 -4.25 1.56
C ARG A 2 9.78 -2.99 0.80
N LYS A 3 11.05 -2.90 0.39
CA LYS A 3 11.60 -1.85 -0.47
C LYS A 3 12.51 -2.52 -1.51
N SER A 4 12.37 -2.15 -2.77
CA SER A 4 13.24 -2.63 -3.86
C SER A 4 13.47 -1.51 -4.86
N GLN A 5 14.63 -1.50 -5.50
CA GLN A 5 14.91 -0.56 -6.58
C GLN A 5 14.06 -0.90 -7.81
N GLY A 6 13.60 0.14 -8.51
CA GLY A 6 12.73 0.01 -9.69
C GLY A 6 11.30 0.48 -9.42
N THR A 7 10.42 0.17 -10.36
CA THR A 7 9.02 0.61 -10.40
C THR A 7 8.05 -0.56 -10.52
N GLU A 8 8.50 -1.77 -10.23
CA GLU A 8 7.66 -2.97 -10.27
C GLU A 8 6.98 -3.20 -8.92
N ASP A 9 5.84 -3.90 -8.91
CA ASP A 9 5.19 -4.33 -7.67
C ASP A 9 6.11 -5.32 -6.94
N ASN A 10 6.52 -4.96 -5.72
CA ASN A 10 7.44 -5.74 -4.91
C ASN A 10 6.78 -6.47 -3.74
N SER A 11 5.44 -6.46 -3.67
CA SER A 11 4.70 -7.13 -2.61
C SER A 11 4.97 -8.62 -2.57
N GLY A 12 5.16 -9.23 -3.75
CA GLY A 12 5.12 -10.69 -3.91
C GLY A 12 3.75 -11.27 -3.57
N ASP A 13 2.71 -10.43 -3.59
CA ASP A 13 1.32 -10.80 -3.41
C ASP A 13 0.65 -10.91 -4.78
N PHE A 14 0.19 -12.12 -5.12
CA PHE A 14 -0.47 -12.41 -6.38
C PHE A 14 -1.99 -12.55 -6.23
N ASN A 15 -2.54 -12.17 -5.08
CA ASN A 15 -3.97 -12.20 -4.83
C ASN A 15 -4.69 -11.16 -5.70
N ARG A 16 -5.91 -11.52 -6.11
CA ARG A 16 -6.83 -10.57 -6.76
C ARG A 16 -7.67 -9.91 -5.70
N TYR A 17 -7.66 -8.59 -5.69
CA TYR A 17 -8.41 -7.75 -4.78
C TYR A 17 -9.54 -7.07 -5.56
N PRO A 18 -10.82 -7.23 -5.15
CA PRO A 18 -11.93 -6.54 -5.78
C PRO A 18 -11.91 -5.03 -5.52
N ASP A 19 -11.38 -4.61 -4.37
CA ASP A 19 -11.31 -3.19 -3.99
C ASP A 19 -9.90 -2.67 -4.20
N VAL A 20 -9.81 -1.56 -4.93
CA VAL A 20 -8.58 -0.82 -5.17
C VAL A 20 -8.85 0.66 -4.98
N GLU A 21 -8.08 1.29 -4.09
CA GLU A 21 -8.19 2.72 -3.78
C GLU A 21 -6.83 3.40 -3.89
N THR A 22 -6.83 4.69 -4.21
CA THR A 22 -5.60 5.48 -4.26
C THR A 22 -5.65 6.60 -3.23
N LEU A 23 -4.66 6.65 -2.35
CA LEU A 23 -4.44 7.71 -1.39
C LEU A 23 -3.28 8.60 -1.85
N THR A 24 -3.56 9.86 -2.12
CA THR A 24 -2.52 10.85 -2.38
C THR A 24 -1.95 11.35 -1.05
N MET A 25 -0.68 11.03 -0.80
CA MET A 25 0.08 11.55 0.33
C MET A 25 1.05 12.62 -0.14
N ALA A 26 1.62 13.39 0.80
CA ALA A 26 2.51 14.51 0.49
C ALA A 26 3.70 14.12 -0.41
N ASP A 27 4.18 12.88 -0.26
CA ASP A 27 5.42 12.41 -0.89
C ASP A 27 5.23 11.35 -1.99
N ALA A 28 4.05 10.73 -2.07
CA ALA A 28 3.76 9.65 -3.02
C ALA A 28 2.25 9.35 -3.08
N ASP A 29 1.81 8.81 -4.21
CA ASP A 29 0.50 8.16 -4.31
C ASP A 29 0.61 6.70 -3.86
N VAL A 30 -0.27 6.30 -2.94
CA VAL A 30 -0.33 4.96 -2.38
C VAL A 30 -1.57 4.25 -2.90
N THR A 31 -1.38 3.12 -3.57
CA THR A 31 -2.47 2.22 -3.97
C THR A 31 -2.75 1.21 -2.87
N LEU A 32 -3.96 1.24 -2.33
CA LEU A 32 -4.48 0.24 -1.39
C LEU A 32 -5.26 -0.84 -2.15
N LYS A 33 -5.10 -2.09 -1.73
CA LYS A 33 -5.81 -3.26 -2.28
C LYS A 33 -6.44 -4.08 -1.15
N GLY A 34 -7.69 -4.47 -1.35
CA GLY A 34 -8.55 -5.03 -0.30
C GLY A 34 -9.80 -5.72 -0.79
N ALA A 35 -10.68 -6.04 0.15
CA ALA A 35 -12.03 -6.54 -0.09
C ALA A 35 -12.99 -6.06 1.01
N ASP A 36 -14.25 -5.89 0.66
CA ASP A 36 -15.33 -5.47 1.55
C ASP A 36 -15.01 -4.15 2.29
N GLY A 37 -14.36 -3.20 1.60
CA GLY A 37 -13.95 -1.90 2.15
C GLY A 37 -12.80 -1.99 3.16
N ARG A 38 -12.11 -3.13 3.25
CA ARG A 38 -10.96 -3.37 4.12
C ARG A 38 -9.73 -3.73 3.30
N PHE A 39 -8.66 -2.97 3.48
CA PHE A 39 -7.44 -3.09 2.71
C PHE A 39 -6.33 -3.75 3.53
N THR A 40 -5.62 -4.69 2.92
CA THR A 40 -4.50 -5.43 3.54
C THR A 40 -3.17 -5.10 2.90
N LEU A 41 -3.16 -4.52 1.70
CA LEU A 41 -1.95 -4.26 0.94
C LEU A 41 -1.90 -2.80 0.49
N ALA A 42 -0.77 -2.14 0.76
CA ALA A 42 -0.41 -0.84 0.22
C ALA A 42 0.80 -0.97 -0.70
N LEU A 43 0.78 -0.25 -1.83
CA LEU A 43 1.84 -0.18 -2.82
C LEU A 43 2.12 1.27 -3.17
N TRP A 44 3.38 1.68 -3.19
CA TRP A 44 3.75 3.03 -3.64
C TRP A 44 5.15 3.06 -4.24
N GLN A 45 5.44 4.12 -4.97
CA GLN A 45 6.76 4.39 -5.54
C GLN A 45 7.25 5.74 -5.06
N LYS A 46 8.52 5.80 -4.68
CA LYS A 46 9.18 7.04 -4.26
C LYS A 46 10.67 6.96 -4.58
N ASP A 47 11.20 8.02 -5.19
CA ASP A 47 12.64 8.18 -5.47
C ASP A 47 13.30 7.00 -6.22
N GLY A 48 12.58 6.39 -7.17
CA GLY A 48 13.08 5.25 -7.95
C GLY A 48 13.06 3.90 -7.21
N PHE A 49 12.36 3.84 -6.08
CA PHE A 49 12.10 2.61 -5.34
C PHE A 49 10.61 2.30 -5.30
N SER A 50 10.30 1.02 -5.38
CA SER A 50 8.99 0.46 -5.07
C SER A 50 8.93 0.04 -3.60
N TYR A 51 7.76 0.23 -3.01
CA TYR A 51 7.47 -0.09 -1.64
C TYR A 51 6.16 -0.88 -1.55
N SER A 52 6.11 -1.78 -0.58
CA SER A 52 4.87 -2.46 -0.22
C SER A 52 4.76 -2.69 1.29
N LEU A 53 3.54 -2.59 1.79
CA LEU A 53 3.19 -2.92 3.15
C LEU A 53 1.96 -3.83 3.15
N ASN A 54 2.11 -5.02 3.71
CA ASN A 54 1.03 -5.96 3.90
C ASN A 54 0.71 -6.06 5.40
N LEU A 55 -0.58 -6.02 5.74
CA LEU A 55 -1.11 -6.21 7.08
C LEU A 55 -1.84 -7.55 7.15
N SER A 56 -1.70 -8.25 8.28
CA SER A 56 -2.39 -9.52 8.53
C SER A 56 -3.91 -9.38 8.70
N GLN A 57 -4.40 -8.16 8.92
CA GLN A 57 -5.82 -7.84 9.11
C GLN A 57 -6.18 -6.60 8.28
N GLY A 58 -7.25 -6.69 7.50
CA GLY A 58 -7.70 -5.59 6.65
C GLY A 58 -8.19 -4.39 7.48
N GLN A 59 -7.71 -3.21 7.12
CA GLN A 59 -8.04 -1.93 7.77
C GLN A 59 -8.83 -1.01 6.84
N ASN A 60 -9.58 -0.07 7.43
CA ASN A 60 -10.24 0.99 6.65
C ASN A 60 -9.22 2.06 6.21
N ILE A 61 -9.65 2.98 5.34
CA ILE A 61 -8.80 4.04 4.79
C ILE A 61 -8.20 4.94 5.88
N GLU A 62 -8.98 5.32 6.89
CA GLU A 62 -8.52 6.23 7.96
C GLU A 62 -7.34 5.63 8.74
N SER A 63 -7.45 4.36 9.14
CA SER A 63 -6.36 3.64 9.79
C SER A 63 -5.14 3.50 8.87
N TRP A 64 -5.33 3.34 7.56
CA TRP A 64 -4.21 3.32 6.61
C TRP A 64 -3.48 4.66 6.54
N VAL A 65 -4.19 5.78 6.59
CA VAL A 65 -3.56 7.11 6.64
C VAL A 65 -2.68 7.23 7.89
N GLU A 66 -3.18 6.84 9.06
CA GLU A 66 -2.40 6.85 10.30
C GLU A 66 -1.16 5.95 10.24
N ILE A 67 -1.32 4.72 9.73
CA ILE A 67 -0.22 3.77 9.59
C ILE A 67 0.86 4.33 8.67
N LEU A 68 0.49 4.82 7.48
CA LEU A 68 1.44 5.33 6.50
C LEU A 68 2.14 6.60 6.97
N CYS A 69 1.47 7.46 7.74
CA CYS A 69 2.12 8.60 8.40
C CYS A 69 3.12 8.18 9.49
N SER A 70 2.94 7.00 10.11
CA SER A 70 3.84 6.47 11.14
C SER A 70 5.09 5.75 10.57
N VAL A 71 5.01 5.29 9.31
CA VAL A 71 6.11 4.59 8.63
C VAL A 71 7.07 5.65 8.07
N LYS A 72 8.22 5.82 8.74
CA LYS A 72 9.31 6.71 8.33
C LYS A 72 10.27 6.04 7.35
#